data_AF-A0A918IFD0-F1
#
_entry.id   AF-A0A918IFD0-F1
#
_cell.length_a   1.000
_cell.length_b   1.000
_cell.length_c   1.000
_cell.angle_alpha   90.00
_cell.angle_beta   90.00
_cell.angle_gamma   90.00
#
_symmetry.space_group_name_H-M   'P 1'
#
loop_
_entity.id
_entity.type
_entity.pdbx_description
1 polymer ?
#
loop_
_entity_poly.entity_id
_entity_poly.type
_entity_poly.pdbx_seq_one_letter_code
_entity_poly.pdbx_strand_id
1 'polypeptide(L)' 'MSSWARTAEALHLHVNTVHYRIQRIEHFTGRDLSRLRDRLDLWAALLCRTDPSGPPAATAVRRARSSTSPAR' A
#
# COMPACT_ATOMS: atom_id res chain seq x y z
N MET A 1 6.39 -13.19 -21.40
CA MET A 1 7.13 -12.16 -20.64
C MET A 1 6.51 -11.99 -19.27
N SER A 2 7.32 -11.99 -18.20
CA SER A 2 6.84 -11.69 -16.85
C SER A 2 6.50 -10.20 -16.71
N SER A 3 5.59 -9.84 -15.79
CA SER A 3 5.22 -8.44 -15.51
C SER A 3 6.44 -7.58 -15.17
N TRP A 4 7.45 -8.17 -14.52
CA TRP A 4 8.71 -7.50 -14.16
C TRP A 4 9.56 -7.14 -15.38
N ALA A 5 9.64 -8.02 -16.38
CA ALA A 5 10.38 -7.75 -17.61
C ALA A 5 9.75 -6.60 -18.40
N ARG A 6 8.42 -6.53 -18.44
CA ARG A 6 7.69 -5.41 -19.08
C ARG A 6 7.95 -4.08 -18.37
N THR A 7 7.97 -4.08 -17.05
CA THR A 7 8.30 -2.87 -16.27
C THR A 7 9.76 -2.44 -16.47
N ALA A 8 10.68 -3.40 -16.55
CA ALA A 8 12.09 -3.13 -16.78
C ALA A 8 12.31 -2.48 -18.15
N GLU A 9 11.67 -3.00 -19.19
CA GLU A 9 11.68 -2.44 -20.55
C GLU A 9 11.11 -1.02 -20.58
N ALA A 10 9.93 -0.80 -19.99
CA ALA A 10 9.27 0.50 -19.96
C ALA A 10 10.06 1.59 -19.21
N LEU A 11 10.93 1.18 -18.26
CA LEU A 11 11.76 2.09 -17.48
C LEU A 11 13.21 2.16 -17.97
N HIS A 12 13.58 1.42 -19.03
CA HIS A 12 14.96 1.24 -19.49
C HIS A 12 15.92 0.79 -18.37
N LEU A 13 15.44 -0.10 -17.49
CA LEU A 13 16.21 -0.67 -16.39
C LEU A 13 16.50 -2.15 -16.62
N HIS A 14 17.53 -2.65 -15.96
CA HIS A 14 17.72 -4.09 -15.86
C HIS A 14 16.65 -4.69 -14.94
N VAL A 15 16.17 -5.90 -15.24
CA VAL A 15 15.10 -6.57 -14.46
C VAL A 15 15.47 -6.73 -12.98
N ASN A 16 16.75 -6.98 -12.67
CA ASN A 16 17.26 -7.04 -11.29
C ASN A 16 17.06 -5.73 -10.53
N THR A 17 17.20 -4.58 -11.20
CA THR A 17 16.97 -3.27 -10.58
C THR A 17 15.51 -3.08 -10.22
N VAL A 18 14.58 -3.57 -11.05
CA VAL A 18 13.14 -3.56 -10.73
C VAL A 18 12.87 -4.42 -9.50
N HIS A 19 13.38 -5.66 -9.47
CA HIS A 19 13.25 -6.54 -8.31
C HIS A 19 13.81 -5.93 -7.03
N TYR A 20 15.01 -5.34 -7.10
CA TYR A 20 15.62 -4.66 -5.96
C TYR A 20 14.75 -3.50 -5.44
N ARG A 21 14.21 -2.67 -6.34
CA ARG A 21 13.34 -1.54 -5.95
C ARG A 21 12.06 -2.02 -5.28
N ILE A 22 11.49 -3.13 -5.75
CA ILE A 22 10.28 -3.73 -5.17
C ILE A 22 10.56 -4.27 -3.78
N GLN A 23 11.63 -5.05 -3.60
CA GLN A 23 12.05 -5.52 -2.27
C GLN A 23 12.30 -4.36 -1.30
N ARG A 24 12.88 -3.26 -1.80
CA ARG A 24 13.10 -2.07 -0.98
C ARG A 24 11.81 -1.36 -0.59
N ILE A 25 10.81 -1.33 -1.48
CA ILE A 25 9.47 -0.82 -1.17
C ILE A 25 8.80 -1.70 -0.11
N GLU A 26 8.85 -3.02 -0.26
CA GLU A 26 8.33 -3.99 0.72
C GLU A 26 8.95 -3.75 2.10
N HIS A 27 10.28 -3.64 2.15
CA HIS A 27 11.02 -3.36 3.39
C HIS A 27 10.59 -2.06 4.06
N PHE A 28 10.52 -0.95 3.33
CA PHE A 28 10.17 0.34 3.93
C PHE A 28 8.69 0.50 4.26
N THR A 29 7.81 -0.22 3.56
CA THR A 29 6.37 -0.13 3.77
C THR A 29 5.83 -1.20 4.71
N GLY A 30 6.66 -2.17 5.11
CA GLY A 30 6.27 -3.31 5.94
C GLY A 30 5.20 -4.20 5.30
N ARG A 31 5.21 -4.28 3.96
CA ARG A 31 4.17 -4.94 3.14
C ARG A 31 4.80 -6.03 2.28
N ASP A 32 4.01 -7.06 1.97
CA ASP A 32 4.35 -8.15 1.06
C ASP A 32 3.55 -8.02 -0.24
N LEU A 33 4.22 -7.60 -1.32
CA LEU A 33 3.57 -7.32 -2.61
C LEU A 33 3.22 -8.58 -3.40
N SER A 34 3.55 -9.77 -2.89
CA SER A 34 2.94 -11.02 -3.39
C SER A 34 1.46 -11.11 -2.98
N ARG A 35 1.07 -10.46 -1.87
CA ARG A 35 -0.30 -10.49 -1.34
C ARG A 35 -1.16 -9.42 -2.01
N LEU A 36 -2.38 -9.79 -2.37
CA LEU A 36 -3.33 -8.86 -2.99
C LEU A 36 -3.69 -7.71 -2.05
N ARG A 37 -3.91 -8.00 -0.76
CA ARG A 37 -4.29 -6.99 0.24
C ARG A 37 -3.27 -5.87 0.34
N ASP A 38 -2.00 -6.23 0.54
CA ASP A 38 -0.90 -5.30 0.71
C ASP A 38 -0.66 -4.47 -0.57
N ARG A 39 -0.89 -5.06 -1.75
CA ARG A 39 -0.87 -4.33 -3.03
C ARG A 39 -1.99 -3.29 -3.12
N LEU A 40 -3.21 -3.65 -2.72
CA LEU A 40 -4.36 -2.72 -2.71
C LEU A 40 -4.15 -1.59 -1.70
N ASP A 41 -3.63 -1.90 -0.51
CA ASP A 41 -3.30 -0.90 0.51
C ASP A 41 -2.21 0.08 0.03
N LEU A 42 -1.17 -0.42 -0.64
CA LEU A 42 -0.13 0.42 -1.23
C LEU A 42 -0.69 1.30 -2.35
N TRP A 43 -1.55 0.75 -3.22
CA TRP A 43 -2.18 1.50 -4.30
C TRP A 43 -3.10 2.61 -3.76
N ALA A 44 -3.93 2.31 -2.76
CA ALA A 44 -4.78 3.30 -2.10
C ALA A 44 -3.93 4.42 -1.47
N ALA A 45 -2.82 4.09 -0.79
CA ALA A 45 -1.92 5.09 -0.24
C ALA A 45 -1.31 6.01 -1.31
N LEU A 46 -0.96 5.47 -2.48
CA LEU A 46 -0.47 6.27 -3.61
C LEU A 46 -1.55 7.20 -4.18
N LEU A 47 -2.80 6.74 -4.26
CA LEU A 47 -3.92 7.57 -4.70
C LEU A 47 -4.21 8.70 -3.71
N CYS A 48 -4.26 8.41 -2.41
CA CYS A 48 -4.47 9.42 -1.38
C CYS A 48 -3.36 10.48 -1.35
N ARG A 49 -2.11 10.11 -1.68
CA ARG A 49 -1.03 11.10 -1.84
C ARG A 49 -1.20 11.95 -3.10
N THR A 50 -1.72 11.35 -4.16
CA THR A 50 -1.82 11.99 -5.47
C THR A 50 -2.99 12.97 -5.56
N ASP A 51 -3.96 12.89 -4.66
CA ASP A 51 -5.08 13.83 -4.60
C ASP A 51 -4.63 15.20 -4.05
N PRO A 52 -4.54 16.26 -4.87
CA PRO A 52 -4.20 17.60 -4.38
C PRO A 52 -5.39 18.30 -3.67
N SER A 53 -6.58 17.66 -3.66
CA SER A 53 -7.85 18.24 -3.21
C SER A 53 -8.67 17.33 -2.30
N GLY A 54 -8.14 16.17 -1.90
CA GLY A 54 -8.88 15.16 -1.14
C GLY A 54 -9.11 15.58 0.32
N PRO A 55 -10.34 15.47 0.88
CA PRO A 55 -10.56 15.70 2.30
C PRO A 55 -9.73 14.71 3.15
N PRO A 56 -9.24 15.11 4.34
CA PRO A 56 -8.36 14.29 5.15
C PRO A 56 -9.05 12.98 5.48
N ALA A 57 -8.34 11.87 5.27
CA ALA A 57 -8.72 10.49 5.52
C ALA A 57 -9.58 10.32 6.78
N ALA A 58 -10.88 10.56 6.63
CA ALA A 58 -11.89 10.20 7.60
C ALA A 58 -12.36 8.80 7.23
N THR A 59 -12.47 7.94 8.25
CA THR A 59 -13.28 6.69 8.29
C THR A 59 -12.53 5.35 8.43
N ALA A 60 -11.55 5.26 9.34
CA ALA A 60 -11.31 4.07 10.19
C ALA A 60 -10.16 4.40 11.14
N VAL A 61 -10.34 4.70 12.42
CA VAL A 61 -10.85 3.81 13.47
C VAL A 61 -11.48 4.66 14.57
N ARG A 62 -12.82 4.74 14.60
CA ARG A 62 -13.55 5.09 15.83
C ARG A 62 -14.97 4.50 15.80
N ARG A 63 -15.04 3.20 16.04
CA ARG A 63 -16.19 2.47 16.60
C ARG A 63 -15.59 1.24 17.29
N ALA A 64 -15.78 0.96 18.58
CA ALA A 64 -16.55 1.61 19.61
C ALA A 64 -15.83 1.37 20.94
N ARG A 65 -15.64 2.43 21.73
CA ARG A 65 -15.67 2.27 23.19
C ARG A 65 -17.15 2.15 23.54
N SER A 66 -17.70 0.94 23.49
CA SER A 66 -18.90 0.63 24.26
C SER A 66 -18.45 0.22 25.65
N SER A 67 -18.15 1.24 26.44
CA SER A 67 -18.39 1.22 27.88
C SER A 67 -19.86 0.92 28.11
N THR A 68 -20.16 -0.30 28.55
CA THR A 68 -21.38 -0.57 29.31
C THR A 68 -21.04 -1.63 30.35
N SER A 69 -20.42 -1.16 31.43
CA SER A 69 -20.78 -1.62 32.77
C SER A 69 -21.64 -0.49 33.34
N PRO A 70 -22.93 -0.75 33.57
CA PRO A 70 -23.43 -1.13 34.89
C PRO A 70 -24.48 -2.27 34.77
N ALA A 71 -25.00 -2.98 35.77
CA ALA A 71 -25.22 -2.71 37.17
C ALA A 71 -25.47 -4.05 37.90
N ARG A 72 -25.10 -4.08 39.19
CA ARG A 72 -25.66 -4.87 40.30
C ARG A 72 -25.29 -6.35 40.43
#